data_AF-A0A0C9UQZ2-F1
#
_entry.id   AF-A0A0C9UQZ2-F1
#
_cell.length_a   1.000
_cell.length_b   1.000
_cell.length_c   1.000
_cell.angle_alpha   90.00
_cell.angle_beta   90.00
_cell.angle_gamma   90.00
#
_symmetry.space_group_name_H-M   'P 1'
#
loop_
_entity.id
_entity.type
_entity.pdbx_description
1 polymer ?
#
loop_
_entity_poly.entity_id
_entity_poly.type
_entity_poly.pdbx_seq_one_letter_code
_entity_poly.pdbx_strand_id
1 'polypeptide(L)'
;MVRLLLDFVVGGVLFGAAQAATAPARNDGIHLAVSPKCGTLTATSAPADVNAGLLALSSYKTLVTFGDSYTDGGVRTGGPLLPAVVVPPNPKAGGRTTNGPVWAEGLVADTGAVLKDYAVGGAVTDAKLWPSKANASDFVTQEHHIYLSNNSATFPESIQ
;
A
#
# COMPACT_ATOMS: atom_id res chain seq x y z
N MET A 1 -59.66 14.49 -30.83
CA MET A 1 -60.21 13.23 -30.29
C MET A 1 -59.32 12.13 -30.84
N VAL A 2 -58.56 11.32 -30.09
CA VAL A 2 -58.67 10.79 -28.72
C VAL A 2 -57.27 10.78 -28.10
N ARG A 3 -57.14 11.23 -26.84
CA ARG A 3 -55.95 11.04 -25.99
C ARG A 3 -56.07 9.68 -25.32
N LEU A 4 -55.08 8.80 -25.51
CA LEU A 4 -54.91 7.61 -24.70
C LEU A 4 -53.82 7.92 -23.66
N LEU A 5 -54.24 8.16 -22.42
CA LEU A 5 -53.35 8.21 -21.26
C LEU A 5 -52.92 6.78 -20.95
N LEU A 6 -51.61 6.53 -20.98
CA LEU A 6 -51.03 5.33 -20.38
C LEU A 6 -50.20 5.81 -19.18
N ASP A 7 -50.76 5.65 -18.00
CA ASP A 7 -50.10 5.91 -16.73
C ASP A 7 -48.99 4.87 -16.52
N PHE A 8 -47.74 5.23 -16.78
CA PHE A 8 -46.59 4.45 -16.33
C PHE A 8 -46.17 4.92 -14.95
N VAL A 9 -46.40 4.02 -13.99
CA VAL A 9 -46.00 4.10 -12.59
C VAL A 9 -44.55 4.57 -12.46
N VAL A 10 -44.37 5.65 -11.69
CA VAL A 10 -43.07 6.17 -11.25
C VAL A 10 -42.40 5.13 -10.34
N GLY A 11 -41.62 4.24 -10.94
CA GLY A 11 -40.67 3.39 -10.24
C GLY A 11 -39.38 4.16 -9.97
N GLY A 12 -39.41 5.06 -8.99
CA GLY A 12 -38.23 5.80 -8.56
C GLY A 12 -37.19 4.85 -7.96
N VAL A 13 -36.21 4.44 -8.76
CA VAL A 13 -34.97 3.86 -8.23
C VAL A 13 -34.22 5.00 -7.57
N LEU A 14 -34.31 5.06 -6.24
CA LEU A 14 -33.45 5.91 -5.42
C LEU A 14 -32.00 5.46 -5.66
N PHE A 15 -31.29 6.18 -6.53
CA PHE A 15 -29.83 6.15 -6.56
C PHE A 15 -29.37 6.72 -5.22
N GLY A 16 -29.10 5.83 -4.26
CA GLY A 16 -28.42 6.20 -3.03
C GLY A 16 -27.08 6.83 -3.43
N ALA A 17 -26.93 8.12 -3.18
CA ALA A 17 -25.67 8.81 -3.36
C ALA A 17 -24.63 8.07 -2.53
N ALA A 18 -23.68 7.40 -3.20
CA ALA A 18 -22.49 6.91 -2.55
C ALA A 18 -21.82 8.14 -1.95
N GLN A 19 -21.89 8.28 -0.63
CA GLN A 19 -21.11 9.27 0.08
C GLN A 19 -19.67 8.85 -0.13
N ALA A 20 -19.01 9.46 -1.12
CA ALA A 20 -17.57 9.46 -1.20
C ALA A 20 -17.10 10.09 0.10
N ALA A 21 -16.67 9.25 1.05
CA ALA A 21 -16.02 9.72 2.25
C ALA A 21 -14.88 10.63 1.77
N THR A 22 -15.00 11.94 2.04
CA THR A 22 -13.95 12.90 1.76
C THR A 22 -12.72 12.39 2.48
N ALA A 23 -11.69 12.01 1.72
CA ALA A 23 -10.42 11.60 2.29
C ALA A 23 -9.98 12.68 3.29
N PRO A 24 -9.54 12.30 4.50
CA PRO A 24 -9.06 13.29 5.47
C PRO A 24 -7.99 14.17 4.81
N ALA A 25 -7.98 15.46 5.15
CA ALA A 25 -6.99 16.39 4.62
C ALA A 25 -5.58 15.81 4.86
N ARG A 26 -4.85 15.51 3.78
CA ARG A 26 -3.49 15.02 3.88
C ARG A 26 -2.61 16.10 4.51
N ASN A 27 -1.63 15.65 5.30
CA ASN A 27 -0.51 16.49 5.71
C ASN A 27 0.24 17.00 4.47
N ASP A 28 1.15 17.96 4.64
CA ASP A 28 2.02 18.58 3.61
C ASP A 28 3.01 17.62 2.89
N GLY A 29 2.69 16.33 2.87
CA GLY A 29 3.49 15.27 2.27
C GLY A 29 4.49 14.65 3.25
N ILE A 30 4.98 13.46 2.92
CA ILE A 30 6.04 12.80 3.70
C ILE A 30 7.37 13.54 3.51
N HIS A 31 7.91 14.01 4.63
CA HIS A 31 9.21 14.67 4.71
C HIS A 31 9.91 14.27 6.02
N LEU A 32 11.22 14.52 6.09
CA LEU A 32 11.96 14.29 7.33
C LEU A 32 11.48 15.27 8.40
N ALA A 33 10.98 14.75 9.52
CA ALA A 33 10.61 15.57 10.66
C ALA A 33 11.81 16.34 11.25
N VAL A 34 13.01 15.76 11.12
CA VAL A 34 14.29 16.37 11.54
C VAL A 34 15.34 16.03 10.49
N SER A 35 16.06 17.05 10.00
CA SER A 35 17.22 16.83 9.14
C SER A 35 18.32 16.10 9.91
N PRO A 36 18.86 14.97 9.42
CA PRO A 36 19.91 14.22 10.11
C PRO A 36 21.17 15.08 10.26
N LYS A 37 21.76 15.07 11.46
CA LYS A 37 23.08 15.67 11.68
C LYS A 37 24.14 14.65 11.26
N CYS A 38 24.78 14.90 10.14
CA CYS A 38 25.80 14.00 9.62
C CYS A 38 27.17 14.34 10.19
N GLY A 39 27.95 13.31 10.53
CA GLY A 39 29.33 13.46 10.96
C GLY A 39 30.31 13.51 9.78
N THR A 40 31.49 14.09 9.99
CA THR A 40 32.57 14.06 8.99
C THR A 40 33.28 12.71 9.05
N LEU A 41 33.39 12.03 7.91
CA LEU A 41 34.28 10.88 7.76
C LEU A 41 35.73 11.31 7.95
N THR A 42 36.36 10.91 9.05
CA THR A 42 37.80 11.11 9.24
C THR A 42 38.47 9.77 9.54
N ALA A 43 39.73 9.61 9.14
CA ALA A 43 40.49 8.37 9.33
C ALA A 43 40.76 8.02 10.81
N THR A 44 40.43 8.91 11.75
CA THR A 44 40.85 8.83 13.16
C THR A 44 39.72 9.02 14.17
N SER A 45 38.46 9.16 13.74
CA SER A 45 37.33 9.40 14.65
C SER A 45 36.42 8.19 14.87
N ALA A 46 35.69 8.20 16.00
CA ALA A 46 34.61 7.28 16.37
C ALA A 46 33.57 7.09 15.25
N PRO A 47 32.73 6.03 15.29
CA PRO A 47 31.68 5.79 14.29
C PRO A 47 30.88 7.08 14.05
N ALA A 48 30.89 7.56 12.82
CA ALA A 48 30.14 8.72 12.39
C ALA A 48 28.94 8.26 11.58
N ASP A 49 27.78 8.87 11.79
CA ASP A 49 26.66 8.78 10.84
C ASP A 49 27.06 9.54 9.59
N VAL A 50 27.67 8.79 8.66
CA VAL A 50 28.13 9.31 7.39
C VAL A 50 26.93 9.62 6.52
N ASN A 51 26.91 10.80 5.91
CA ASN A 51 25.90 11.14 4.92
C ASN A 51 26.16 10.39 3.60
N ALA A 52 26.25 9.06 3.65
CA ALA A 52 25.94 8.25 2.47
C ALA A 52 24.46 8.44 2.10
N GLY A 53 23.62 8.84 3.07
CA GLY A 53 22.35 9.55 2.92
C GLY A 53 21.25 8.76 2.21
N LEU A 54 20.04 8.75 2.78
CA LEU A 54 18.87 8.43 1.96
C LEU A 54 18.80 9.47 0.84
N LEU A 55 18.63 9.01 -0.40
CA LEU A 55 18.39 9.91 -1.52
C LEU A 55 17.09 10.68 -1.28
N ALA A 56 16.91 11.79 -2.00
CA ALA A 56 15.65 12.51 -1.98
C ALA A 56 14.50 11.52 -2.27
N LEU A 57 13.40 11.59 -1.53
CA LEU A 57 12.33 10.60 -1.61
C LEU A 57 11.79 10.42 -3.05
N SER A 58 11.86 11.47 -3.87
CA SER A 58 11.52 11.48 -5.29
C SER A 58 12.43 10.63 -6.20
N SER A 59 13.60 10.19 -5.73
CA SER A 59 14.49 9.31 -6.49
C SER A 59 13.99 7.85 -6.52
N TYR A 60 13.18 7.45 -5.55
CA TYR A 60 12.61 6.11 -5.48
C TYR A 60 11.38 6.04 -6.39
N LYS A 61 11.45 5.19 -7.42
CA LYS A 61 10.39 5.08 -8.44
C LYS A 61 9.41 3.94 -8.20
N THR A 62 9.77 3.02 -7.33
CA THR A 62 8.97 1.84 -7.00
C THR A 62 9.02 1.64 -5.50
N LEU A 63 7.85 1.48 -4.88
CA LEU A 63 7.70 1.00 -3.51
C LEU A 63 7.19 -0.43 -3.56
N VAL A 64 7.97 -1.38 -3.06
CA VAL A 64 7.56 -2.78 -2.93
C VAL A 64 7.21 -3.04 -1.47
N THR A 65 6.01 -3.56 -1.21
CA THR A 65 5.55 -3.81 0.16
C THR A 65 5.29 -5.28 0.42
N PHE A 66 5.81 -5.74 1.55
CA PHE A 66 5.52 -7.01 2.19
C PHE A 66 4.98 -6.70 3.59
N GLY A 67 4.06 -7.51 4.09
CA GLY A 67 3.47 -7.21 5.38
C GLY A 67 2.16 -7.93 5.65
N ASP A 68 1.47 -7.38 6.64
CA ASP A 68 0.21 -7.86 7.16
C ASP A 68 -0.96 -6.90 6.80
N SER A 69 -2.05 -6.95 7.57
CA SER A 69 -3.24 -6.14 7.37
C SER A 69 -3.04 -4.62 7.47
N TYR A 70 -1.94 -4.15 8.08
CA TYR A 70 -1.61 -2.73 8.14
C TYR A 70 -1.00 -2.19 6.84
N THR A 71 -0.62 -3.09 5.92
CA THR A 71 -0.03 -2.74 4.62
C THR A 71 -0.82 -3.31 3.44
N ASP A 72 -1.58 -4.40 3.62
CA ASP A 72 -2.39 -5.05 2.57
C ASP A 72 -3.43 -4.11 1.93
N GLY A 73 -3.16 -3.74 0.68
CA GLY A 73 -3.99 -2.94 -0.21
C GLY A 73 -5.15 -3.71 -0.86
N GLY A 74 -5.20 -5.03 -0.70
CA GLY A 74 -6.29 -5.92 -1.11
C GLY A 74 -6.05 -6.74 -2.38
N VAL A 75 -5.01 -6.43 -3.18
CA VAL A 75 -4.74 -7.11 -4.46
C VAL A 75 -3.59 -8.12 -4.37
N ARG A 76 -2.53 -7.85 -3.59
CA ARG A 76 -1.50 -8.82 -3.16
C ARG A 76 -0.64 -9.46 -4.27
N THR A 77 -0.74 -8.97 -5.51
CA THR A 77 -0.01 -9.51 -6.67
C THR A 77 1.06 -8.55 -7.20
N GLY A 78 1.25 -7.39 -6.56
CA GLY A 78 2.04 -6.28 -7.11
C GLY A 78 1.38 -5.57 -8.29
N GLY A 79 0.12 -5.90 -8.62
CA GLY A 79 -0.69 -5.18 -9.60
C GLY A 79 -1.28 -3.88 -9.02
N PRO A 80 -1.93 -3.05 -9.86
CA PRO A 80 -2.63 -1.86 -9.41
C PRO A 80 -3.70 -2.19 -8.36
N LEU A 81 -3.75 -1.39 -7.30
CA LEU A 81 -4.77 -1.52 -6.27
C LEU A 81 -6.12 -1.01 -6.77
N LEU A 82 -7.21 -1.59 -6.26
CA LEU A 82 -8.54 -1.00 -6.41
C LEU A 82 -8.61 0.34 -5.67
N PRO A 83 -9.47 1.28 -6.11
CA PRO A 83 -9.71 2.53 -5.39
C PRO A 83 -10.10 2.27 -3.94
N ALA A 84 -9.54 3.05 -3.02
CA ALA A 84 -9.85 2.99 -1.60
C ALA A 84 -11.23 3.61 -1.28
N VAL A 85 -12.29 2.97 -1.77
CA VAL A 85 -13.68 3.40 -1.57
C VAL A 85 -14.41 2.38 -0.70
N VAL A 86 -15.11 2.88 0.32
CA VAL A 86 -15.98 2.08 1.17
C VAL A 86 -17.31 1.84 0.44
N VAL A 87 -17.69 0.56 0.31
CA VAL A 87 -18.98 0.16 -0.27
C VAL A 87 -19.81 -0.51 0.83
N PRO A 88 -20.86 0.15 1.36
CA PRO A 88 -21.71 -0.43 2.40
C PRO A 88 -22.30 -1.79 1.98
N PRO A 89 -22.49 -2.74 2.93
CA PRO A 89 -22.27 -2.60 4.37
C PRO A 89 -20.82 -2.86 4.80
N ASN A 90 -19.90 -3.13 3.86
CA ASN A 90 -18.53 -3.47 4.19
C ASN A 90 -17.76 -2.20 4.59
N PRO A 91 -17.21 -2.12 5.82
CA PRO A 91 -16.45 -0.95 6.25
C PRO A 91 -15.05 -0.85 5.60
N LYS A 92 -14.63 -1.89 4.87
CA LYS A 92 -13.32 -1.97 4.21
C LYS A 92 -13.31 -1.20 2.90
N ALA A 93 -12.31 -0.33 2.72
CA ALA A 93 -12.11 0.43 1.49
C ALA A 93 -11.32 -0.39 0.47
N GLY A 94 -11.92 -0.71 -0.67
CA GLY A 94 -11.23 -1.36 -1.79
C GLY A 94 -10.47 -2.66 -1.43
N GLY A 95 -10.92 -3.40 -0.40
CA GLY A 95 -10.28 -4.63 0.06
C GLY A 95 -9.30 -4.48 1.25
N ARG A 96 -8.96 -3.26 1.66
CA ARG A 96 -8.03 -2.97 2.78
C ARG A 96 -8.63 -3.32 4.14
N THR A 97 -7.79 -3.53 5.15
CA THR A 97 -8.25 -3.66 6.55
C THR A 97 -8.39 -2.29 7.23
N THR A 98 -8.93 -1.32 6.49
CA THR A 98 -9.20 0.06 6.93
C THR A 98 -10.32 0.65 6.06
N ASN A 99 -10.89 1.78 6.47
CA ASN A 99 -11.92 2.53 5.74
C ASN A 99 -11.34 3.58 4.76
N GLY A 100 -10.03 3.54 4.51
CA GLY A 100 -9.33 4.44 3.59
C GLY A 100 -8.07 3.79 3.01
N PRO A 101 -7.17 4.57 2.40
CA PRO A 101 -5.87 4.07 1.92
C PRO A 101 -4.99 3.60 3.09
N VAL A 102 -4.10 2.64 2.83
CA VAL A 102 -3.02 2.29 3.76
C VAL A 102 -1.84 3.27 3.62
N TRP A 103 -0.89 3.23 4.55
CA TRP A 103 0.25 4.16 4.59
C TRP A 103 1.06 4.20 3.27
N ALA A 104 1.21 3.04 2.61
CA ALA A 104 1.99 2.90 1.38
C ALA A 104 1.37 3.68 0.20
N GLU A 105 0.05 3.77 0.12
CA GLU A 105 -0.67 4.61 -0.86
C GLU A 105 -0.50 6.10 -0.56
N GLY A 106 -0.34 6.45 0.71
CA GLY A 106 0.16 7.74 1.16
C GLY A 106 1.48 8.07 0.46
N LEU A 107 2.47 7.22 0.70
CA LEU A 107 3.84 7.41 0.24
C LEU A 107 3.95 7.51 -1.29
N VAL A 108 3.28 6.65 -2.04
CA VAL A 108 3.38 6.70 -3.51
C VAL A 108 2.66 7.88 -4.14
N ALA A 109 1.59 8.38 -3.52
CA ALA A 109 0.92 9.58 -4.04
C ALA A 109 1.72 10.86 -3.78
N ASP A 110 2.52 10.91 -2.71
CA ASP A 110 3.40 12.05 -2.44
C ASP A 110 4.66 12.04 -3.34
N THR A 111 5.11 10.86 -3.76
CA THR A 111 6.39 10.67 -4.47
C THR A 111 6.23 10.44 -5.98
N GLY A 112 5.04 10.03 -6.43
CA GLY A 112 4.80 9.55 -7.78
C GLY A 112 5.39 8.17 -8.08
N ALA A 113 5.84 7.44 -7.06
CA ALA A 113 6.34 6.08 -7.22
C ALA A 113 5.21 5.10 -7.61
N VAL A 114 5.58 3.95 -8.16
CA VAL A 114 4.65 2.83 -8.40
C VAL A 114 4.62 1.94 -7.17
N LEU A 115 3.42 1.66 -6.64
CA LEU A 115 3.24 0.67 -5.57
C LEU A 115 3.17 -0.74 -6.14
N LYS A 116 3.98 -1.64 -5.59
CA LYS A 116 3.98 -3.09 -5.81
C LYS A 116 3.66 -3.79 -4.50
N ASP A 117 2.37 -3.97 -4.24
CA ASP A 117 1.90 -4.52 -2.97
C ASP A 117 1.71 -6.04 -3.01
N TYR A 118 2.42 -6.72 -2.12
CA TYR A 118 2.38 -8.16 -1.87
C TYR A 118 2.00 -8.49 -0.42
N ALA A 119 1.68 -7.48 0.40
CA ALA A 119 1.27 -7.70 1.78
C ALA A 119 -0.05 -8.48 1.85
N VAL A 120 -0.19 -9.34 2.86
CA VAL A 120 -1.36 -10.20 3.03
C VAL A 120 -1.88 -10.09 4.45
N GLY A 121 -3.15 -9.72 4.60
CA GLY A 121 -3.80 -9.63 5.91
C GLY A 121 -3.59 -10.88 6.78
N GLY A 122 -3.09 -10.67 8.00
CA GLY A 122 -2.82 -11.75 8.97
C GLY A 122 -1.45 -12.42 8.81
N ALA A 123 -0.60 -11.94 7.91
CA ALA A 123 0.72 -12.52 7.72
C ALA A 123 1.60 -12.45 8.97
N VAL A 124 2.47 -13.45 9.13
CA VAL A 124 3.49 -13.51 10.18
C VAL A 124 4.88 -13.24 9.60
N THR A 125 5.89 -13.03 10.46
CA THR A 125 7.27 -12.83 9.98
C THR A 125 7.79 -14.08 9.25
N ASP A 126 7.56 -15.27 9.83
CA ASP A 126 7.96 -16.56 9.26
C ASP A 126 7.02 -17.66 9.77
N ALA A 127 6.36 -18.40 8.87
CA ALA A 127 5.49 -19.51 9.24
C ALA A 127 6.22 -20.67 9.92
N LYS A 128 7.54 -20.82 9.71
CA LYS A 128 8.36 -21.84 10.41
C LYS A 128 8.51 -21.52 11.89
N LEU A 129 8.56 -20.23 12.24
CA LEU A 129 8.61 -19.78 13.63
C LEU A 129 7.22 -19.84 14.30
N TRP A 130 6.14 -19.68 13.53
CA TRP A 130 4.77 -19.80 14.02
C TRP A 130 3.91 -20.77 13.19
N PRO A 131 4.14 -22.09 13.32
CA PRO A 131 3.50 -23.09 12.45
C PRO A 131 1.98 -23.15 12.55
N SER A 132 1.41 -22.84 13.71
CA SER A 132 -0.05 -22.79 13.89
C SER A 132 -0.74 -21.65 13.12
N LYS A 133 0.05 -20.74 12.53
CA LYS A 133 -0.40 -19.67 11.64
C LYS A 133 0.08 -19.85 10.19
N ALA A 134 0.66 -21.00 9.84
CA ALA A 134 1.22 -21.25 8.50
C ALA A 134 0.22 -21.16 7.33
N ASN A 135 -1.09 -21.10 7.62
CA ASN A 135 -2.12 -20.84 6.61
C ASN A 135 -2.35 -19.35 6.35
N ALA A 136 -1.88 -18.47 7.24
CA ALA A 136 -1.69 -17.06 6.96
C ALA A 136 -0.31 -16.93 6.30
N SER A 137 -0.22 -16.14 5.24
CA SER A 137 1.03 -15.87 4.51
C SER A 137 2.17 -15.44 5.46
N ASP A 138 3.42 -15.47 5.02
CA ASP A 138 4.54 -14.91 5.78
C ASP A 138 5.44 -14.02 4.94
N PHE A 139 6.27 -13.21 5.59
CA PHE A 139 7.07 -12.19 4.89
C PHE A 139 8.13 -12.83 3.99
N VAL A 140 8.72 -13.96 4.44
CA VAL A 140 9.71 -14.74 3.67
C VAL A 140 9.11 -15.25 2.36
N THR A 141 7.88 -15.76 2.40
CA THR A 141 7.14 -16.27 1.25
C THR A 141 6.74 -15.14 0.32
N GLN A 142 6.28 -14.01 0.85
CA GLN A 142 5.93 -12.85 0.03
C GLN A 142 7.14 -12.32 -0.75
N GLU A 143 8.30 -12.21 -0.10
CA GLU A 143 9.55 -11.81 -0.73
C GLU A 143 10.05 -12.87 -1.73
N HIS A 144 10.34 -14.08 -1.24
CA HIS A 144 11.02 -15.09 -2.05
C HIS A 144 10.13 -15.71 -3.12
N HIS A 145 8.87 -16.03 -2.78
CA HIS A 145 7.99 -16.80 -3.64
C HIS A 145 7.06 -15.96 -4.50
N ILE A 146 6.72 -14.73 -4.10
CA ILE A 146 5.82 -13.87 -4.88
C ILE A 146 6.59 -12.77 -5.61
N TYR A 147 7.58 -12.16 -4.97
CA TYR A 147 8.33 -11.08 -5.62
C TYR A 147 9.50 -11.57 -6.45
N LEU A 148 10.46 -12.28 -5.86
CA LEU A 148 11.69 -12.68 -6.57
C LEU A 148 11.43 -13.66 -7.71
N SER A 149 10.48 -14.59 -7.54
CA SER A 149 10.07 -15.53 -8.59
C SER A 149 9.54 -14.84 -9.85
N ASN A 150 8.78 -13.75 -9.68
CA ASN A 150 8.17 -12.97 -10.76
C ASN A 150 9.10 -11.89 -11.34
N ASN A 151 10.21 -11.59 -10.66
CA ASN A 151 11.14 -10.51 -11.01
C ASN A 151 12.61 -10.99 -11.09
N SER A 152 12.83 -12.29 -11.35
CA SER A 152 14.14 -12.95 -11.35
C SER A 152 15.16 -12.39 -12.36
N ALA A 153 14.73 -11.55 -13.29
CA ALA A 153 15.59 -10.85 -14.24
C ALA A 153 16.08 -9.46 -13.76
N THR A 154 15.59 -8.95 -12.62
CA THR A 154 15.75 -7.53 -12.23
C THR A 154 16.62 -7.28 -10.99
N PHE A 155 17.04 -8.34 -10.29
CA PHE A 155 17.93 -8.21 -9.13
C PHE A 155 19.09 -9.20 -9.29
N PRO A 156 20.32 -8.74 -9.59
CA PRO A 156 21.48 -9.61 -9.48
C PRO A 156 21.55 -10.11 -8.03
N GLU A 157 21.75 -11.42 -7.84
CA GLU A 157 22.05 -12.02 -6.54
C GLU A 157 23.17 -11.24 -5.86
N SER A 158 22.84 -10.45 -4.85
CA SER A 158 23.86 -9.83 -4.02
C SER A 158 23.36 -9.68 -2.60
N ILE A 159 23.10 -10.81 -1.92
CA ILE A 159 23.51 -11.09 -0.52
C ILE A 159 23.53 -12.62 -0.38
N GLN A 160 24.73 -13.22 -0.44
CA GLN A 160 25.08 -14.50 0.18
C GLN A 160 26.05 -14.17 1.32
#